data_AF-A0A261AMU2-F1
#
_entry.id   AF-A0A261AMU2-F1
#
_cell.length_a   1.000
_cell.length_b   1.000
_cell.length_c   1.000
_cell.angle_alpha   90.00
_cell.angle_beta   90.00
_cell.angle_gamma   90.00
#
_symmetry.space_group_name_H-M   'P 1'
#
loop_
_entity.id
_entity.type
_entity.pdbx_description
1 polymer ?
#
loop_
_entity_poly.entity_id
_entity_poly.type
_entity_poly.pdbx_seq_one_letter_code
_entity_poly.pdbx_strand_id
1 'polypeptide(L)'
;MQFLPFFVLVLSIAFVLVAAAPTTQSESQSYSFHHNNHCNNNSGTDNNVKFEKSNCTAEGKLKVSYGEVCTVSTYKRKTVTEIPLPAGATEDPLNGIAQCTKTPCDVKEAITVDCSVAFTEKQISDILTEN
;
A
#
# COMPACT_ATOMS: atom_id res chain seq x y z
N MET A 1 -62.02 12.34 -64.63
CA MET A 1 -61.47 11.13 -65.26
C MET A 1 -59.95 11.22 -65.22
N GLN A 2 -59.29 10.06 -65.12
CA GLN A 2 -57.83 9.78 -65.17
C GLN A 2 -56.99 10.17 -63.94
N PHE A 3 -56.73 9.24 -63.02
CA PHE A 3 -55.93 8.00 -63.04
C PHE A 3 -54.52 8.24 -62.49
N LEU A 4 -54.34 7.85 -61.23
CA LEU A 4 -53.05 7.48 -60.62
C LEU A 4 -52.51 6.21 -61.29
N PRO A 5 -51.19 6.01 -61.26
CA PRO A 5 -50.72 4.77 -60.66
C PRO A 5 -49.58 4.97 -59.66
N PHE A 6 -49.81 4.41 -58.48
CA PHE A 6 -48.88 3.58 -57.70
C PHE A 6 -47.39 3.64 -58.07
N PHE A 7 -46.61 4.30 -57.21
CA PHE A 7 -45.26 3.81 -56.87
C PHE A 7 -45.12 3.77 -55.36
N VAL A 8 -45.30 2.55 -54.85
CA VAL A 8 -44.98 2.12 -53.50
C VAL A 8 -43.47 2.13 -53.37
N LEU A 9 -42.92 3.11 -52.65
CA LEU A 9 -41.49 3.15 -52.31
C LEU A 9 -41.37 2.87 -50.81
N VAL A 10 -41.37 1.59 -50.49
CA VAL A 10 -40.97 1.05 -49.19
C VAL A 10 -39.46 1.21 -49.11
N LEU A 11 -38.98 2.27 -48.45
CA LEU A 11 -37.60 2.34 -48.00
C LEU A 11 -37.56 2.14 -46.49
N SER A 12 -37.41 0.87 -46.17
CA SER A 12 -36.93 0.23 -44.95
C SER A 12 -36.25 1.15 -43.94
N ILE A 13 -36.76 1.07 -42.72
CA ILE A 13 -36.29 1.76 -41.53
C ILE A 13 -34.95 1.16 -41.10
N ALA A 14 -33.88 1.95 -41.16
CA ALA A 14 -32.65 1.64 -40.44
C ALA A 14 -32.73 2.29 -39.05
N PHE A 15 -33.37 1.60 -38.10
CA PHE A 15 -33.14 1.88 -36.68
C PHE A 15 -31.72 1.47 -36.38
N VAL A 16 -30.79 2.44 -36.40
CA VAL A 16 -29.50 2.27 -35.74
C VAL A 16 -29.81 2.23 -34.25
N LEU A 17 -30.03 1.02 -33.72
CA LEU A 17 -29.82 0.73 -32.32
C LEU A 17 -28.35 1.01 -32.06
N VAL A 18 -28.02 2.27 -31.74
CA VAL A 18 -26.84 2.54 -30.94
C VAL A 18 -27.18 1.92 -29.60
N ALA A 19 -26.88 0.63 -29.47
CA ALA A 19 -26.69 0.02 -28.18
C ALA A 19 -25.60 0.87 -27.52
N ALA A 20 -26.00 1.80 -26.65
CA ALA A 20 -25.16 2.24 -25.57
C ALA A 20 -24.90 0.96 -24.76
N ALA A 21 -23.97 0.14 -25.23
CA ALA A 21 -23.35 -0.86 -24.40
C ALA A 21 -22.89 -0.07 -23.17
N PRO A 22 -23.33 -0.43 -21.94
CA PRO A 22 -22.65 0.10 -20.78
C PRO A 22 -21.21 -0.30 -20.99
N THR A 23 -20.34 0.66 -21.29
CA THR A 23 -18.91 0.46 -21.16
C THR A 23 -18.71 0.31 -19.66
N THR A 24 -18.88 -0.90 -19.16
CA THR A 24 -18.26 -1.36 -17.94
C THR A 24 -16.76 -1.19 -18.20
N GLN A 25 -16.26 0.03 -17.98
CA GLN A 25 -14.85 0.23 -17.71
C GLN A 25 -14.59 -0.65 -16.51
N SER A 26 -13.97 -1.79 -16.75
CA SER A 26 -13.43 -2.63 -15.69
C SER A 26 -12.40 -1.75 -15.00
N GLU A 27 -12.79 -1.13 -13.89
CA GLU A 27 -11.87 -0.35 -13.06
C GLU A 27 -10.72 -1.28 -12.69
N SER A 28 -9.54 -1.01 -13.25
CA SER A 28 -8.37 -1.85 -13.01
C SER A 28 -8.00 -1.74 -11.53
N GLN A 29 -8.12 -2.85 -10.81
CA GLN A 29 -7.67 -2.96 -9.44
C GLN A 29 -6.27 -3.56 -9.42
N SER A 30 -5.31 -2.85 -8.84
CA SER A 30 -3.95 -3.36 -8.64
C SER A 30 -3.61 -3.35 -7.16
N TYR A 31 -3.09 -4.46 -6.66
CA TYR A 31 -2.65 -4.61 -5.28
C TYR A 31 -1.22 -5.15 -5.26
N SER A 32 -0.33 -4.46 -4.56
CA SER A 32 1.06 -4.89 -4.34
C SER A 32 1.42 -4.69 -2.89
N PHE A 33 1.87 -5.74 -2.24
CA PHE A 33 2.31 -5.72 -0.86
C PHE A 33 3.67 -6.37 -0.75
N HIS A 34 4.62 -5.62 -0.21
CA HIS A 34 5.98 -6.06 0.04
C HIS A 34 6.32 -5.73 1.48
N HIS A 35 6.95 -6.66 2.19
CA HIS A 35 7.43 -6.43 3.53
C HIS A 35 8.79 -7.11 3.71
N ASN A 36 9.52 -6.62 4.70
CA ASN A 36 10.79 -7.17 5.13
C ASN A 36 10.92 -6.97 6.63
N ASN A 37 11.35 -7.99 7.33
CA ASN A 37 11.72 -7.90 8.73
C ASN A 37 13.10 -8.50 8.90
N HIS A 38 14.02 -7.71 9.44
CA HIS A 38 15.40 -8.12 9.61
C HIS A 38 15.88 -7.76 11.00
N CYS A 39 16.35 -8.77 11.72
CA CYS A 39 17.02 -8.62 13.00
C CYS A 39 18.49 -8.99 12.86
N ASN A 40 19.35 -8.11 13.34
CA ASN A 40 20.77 -8.36 13.47
C ASN A 40 21.16 -8.35 14.95
N ASN A 41 21.71 -9.46 15.40
CA ASN A 41 22.17 -9.63 16.77
C ASN A 41 23.70 -9.71 16.78
N ASN A 42 24.32 -8.94 17.66
CA ASN A 42 25.75 -8.99 17.88
C ASN A 42 26.02 -9.00 19.38
N SER A 43 27.09 -9.67 19.79
CA SER A 43 27.56 -9.66 21.16
C SER A 43 29.07 -9.55 21.17
N GLY A 44 29.60 -9.02 22.27
CA GLY A 44 31.03 -8.77 22.36
C GLY A 44 31.46 -8.42 23.76
N THR A 45 32.68 -7.91 23.85
CA THR A 45 33.24 -7.41 25.11
C THR A 45 33.94 -6.10 24.81
N ASP A 46 33.53 -5.04 25.51
CA ASP A 46 34.17 -3.74 25.48
C ASP A 46 34.58 -3.37 26.91
N ASN A 47 35.83 -2.99 27.12
CA ASN A 47 36.39 -2.69 28.44
C ASN A 47 36.12 -3.77 29.52
N ASN A 48 36.20 -5.06 29.14
CA ASN A 48 35.84 -6.22 29.98
C ASN A 48 34.37 -6.32 30.40
N VAL A 49 33.49 -5.49 29.83
CA VAL A 49 32.04 -5.57 29.99
C VAL A 49 31.48 -6.32 28.78
N LYS A 50 30.81 -7.44 29.04
CA LYS A 50 30.08 -8.16 27.99
C LYS A 50 28.87 -7.34 27.57
N PHE A 51 28.64 -7.25 26.27
CA PHE A 51 27.43 -6.62 25.74
C PHE A 51 26.71 -7.53 24.76
N GLU A 52 25.40 -7.35 24.69
CA GLU A 52 24.51 -7.92 23.69
C GLU A 52 23.72 -6.78 23.06
N LYS A 53 23.67 -6.77 21.73
CA LYS A 53 22.97 -5.77 20.95
C LYS A 53 22.10 -6.46 19.91
N SER A 54 20.81 -6.13 19.91
CA SER A 54 19.85 -6.53 18.89
C SER A 54 19.34 -5.29 18.17
N ASN A 55 19.31 -5.34 16.83
CA ASN A 55 18.73 -4.30 16.00
C ASN A 55 17.78 -4.95 15.00
N CYS A 56 16.49 -4.75 15.23
CA CYS A 56 15.41 -5.23 14.39
C CYS A 56 14.78 -4.07 13.61
N THR A 57 14.62 -4.27 12.30
CA THR A 57 13.92 -3.33 11.41
C THR A 57 12.83 -4.08 10.65
N ALA A 58 11.58 -3.68 10.88
CA ALA A 58 10.42 -4.17 10.14
C ALA A 58 9.89 -3.05 9.24
N GLU A 59 9.77 -3.34 7.94
CA GLU A 59 9.31 -2.42 6.92
C GLU A 59 8.22 -3.08 6.06
N GLY A 60 7.19 -2.32 5.74
CA GLY A 60 6.09 -2.75 4.89
C GLY A 60 5.71 -1.67 3.89
N LYS A 61 5.36 -2.07 2.68
CA LYS A 61 4.86 -1.17 1.64
C LYS A 61 3.68 -1.81 0.94
N LEU A 62 2.55 -1.12 1.00
CA LEU A 62 1.32 -1.51 0.35
C LEU A 62 0.96 -0.45 -0.70
N LYS A 63 0.79 -0.87 -1.96
CA LYS A 63 0.27 -0.03 -3.03
C LYS A 63 -1.09 -0.58 -3.46
N VAL A 64 -2.11 0.28 -3.43
CA VAL A 64 -3.46 -0.03 -3.89
C VAL A 64 -3.83 0.99 -4.95
N SER A 65 -4.28 0.50 -6.11
CA SER A 65 -4.87 1.34 -7.15
C SER A 65 -6.27 0.82 -7.47
N TYR A 66 -7.24 1.72 -7.48
CA TYR A 66 -8.63 1.46 -7.83
C TYR A 66 -9.09 2.57 -8.79
N GLY A 67 -9.28 2.23 -10.07
CA GLY A 67 -9.56 3.23 -11.09
C GLY A 67 -8.42 4.25 -11.18
N GLU A 68 -8.74 5.54 -11.04
CA GLU A 68 -7.78 6.64 -11.04
C GLU A 68 -7.14 6.90 -9.65
N VAL A 69 -7.65 6.27 -8.59
CA VAL A 69 -7.16 6.51 -7.22
C VAL A 69 -6.04 5.53 -6.91
N CYS A 70 -4.88 6.06 -6.55
CA CYS A 70 -3.70 5.27 -6.16
C CYS A 70 -3.19 5.75 -4.81
N THR A 71 -2.94 4.82 -3.89
CA THR A 71 -2.33 5.10 -2.57
C THR A 71 -1.18 4.16 -2.28
N VAL A 72 -0.16 4.70 -1.63
CA VAL A 72 0.98 3.97 -1.09
C VAL A 72 0.96 4.13 0.43
N SER A 73 0.79 3.03 1.14
CA SER A 73 1.00 2.95 2.58
C SER A 73 2.42 2.45 2.87
N THR A 74 3.08 3.02 3.88
CA THR A 74 4.37 2.54 4.38
C THR A 74 4.29 2.25 5.87
N TYR A 75 4.90 1.16 6.31
CA TYR A 75 5.10 0.80 7.71
C TYR A 75 6.60 0.80 7.99
N LYS A 76 7.01 1.34 9.13
CA LYS A 76 8.38 1.26 9.62
C LYS A 76 8.40 1.11 11.13
N ARG A 77 9.13 0.13 11.64
CA ARG A 77 9.40 -0.04 13.07
C ARG A 77 10.86 -0.45 13.25
N LYS A 78 11.56 0.24 14.12
CA LYS A 78 12.95 -0.08 14.48
C LYS A 78 13.03 -0.33 15.97
N THR A 79 13.61 -1.45 16.36
CA THR A 79 13.82 -1.82 17.75
C THR A 79 15.30 -2.09 17.95
N VAL A 80 15.93 -1.35 18.85
CA VAL A 80 17.30 -1.52 19.28
C VAL A 80 17.28 -1.87 20.76
N THR A 81 17.90 -2.98 21.11
CA THR A 81 18.09 -3.42 22.49
C THR A 81 19.59 -3.57 22.71
N GLU A 82 20.13 -2.95 23.75
CA GLU A 82 21.55 -3.05 24.11
C GLU A 82 21.69 -3.29 25.61
N ILE A 83 22.37 -4.37 25.99
CA ILE A 83 22.51 -4.82 27.38
C ILE A 83 23.98 -5.09 27.68
N PRO A 84 24.59 -4.45 28.69
CA PRO A 84 24.04 -3.33 29.46
C PRO A 84 23.94 -2.06 28.62
N LEU A 85 23.01 -1.18 28.96
CA LEU A 85 22.90 0.12 28.30
C LEU A 85 24.19 0.94 28.58
N PRO A 86 24.84 1.52 27.56
CA PRO A 86 26.05 2.31 27.77
C PRO A 86 25.80 3.51 28.69
N ALA A 87 26.79 3.86 29.51
CA ALA A 87 26.68 5.00 30.41
C ALA A 87 26.42 6.30 29.62
N GLY A 88 25.35 7.02 29.98
CA GLY A 88 24.95 8.26 29.31
C GLY A 88 24.15 8.07 28.02
N ALA A 89 23.87 6.83 27.60
CA ALA A 89 22.97 6.56 26.50
C ALA A 89 21.50 6.76 26.95
N THR A 90 20.72 7.40 26.08
CA THR A 90 19.27 7.48 26.20
C THR A 90 18.63 6.65 25.11
N GLU A 91 17.57 5.93 25.43
CA GLU A 91 16.79 5.21 24.43
C GLU A 91 16.14 6.20 23.45
N ASP A 92 16.15 5.84 22.16
CA ASP A 92 15.43 6.61 21.15
C ASP A 92 13.92 6.59 21.50
N PRO A 93 13.25 7.75 21.59
CA PRO A 93 11.82 7.80 21.93
C PRO A 93 10.93 7.07 20.91
N LEU A 94 11.42 6.82 19.69
CA LEU A 94 10.74 6.05 18.65
C LEU A 94 11.14 4.57 18.64
N ASN A 95 12.00 4.15 19.57
CA ASN A 95 12.43 2.77 19.68
C ASN A 95 11.24 1.84 19.92
N GLY A 96 11.07 0.88 19.02
CA GLY A 96 9.96 -0.07 19.05
C GLY A 96 8.59 0.55 18.73
N ILE A 97 8.50 1.82 18.34
CA ILE A 97 7.25 2.47 17.94
C ILE A 97 7.04 2.34 16.43
N ALA A 98 5.86 1.88 16.03
CA ALA A 98 5.50 1.77 14.62
C ALA A 98 5.15 3.15 14.05
N GLN A 99 5.70 3.44 12.87
CA GLN A 99 5.44 4.65 12.11
C GLN A 99 4.80 4.29 10.79
N CYS A 100 3.60 4.81 10.55
CA CYS A 100 2.84 4.52 9.36
C CYS A 100 2.52 5.79 8.56
N THR A 101 2.56 5.66 7.24
CA THR A 101 2.11 6.72 6.34
C THR A 101 1.16 6.16 5.29
N LYS A 102 0.32 7.03 4.73
CA LYS A 102 -0.58 6.70 3.62
C LYS A 102 -0.68 7.90 2.69
N THR A 103 -0.15 7.75 1.49
CA THR A 103 0.07 8.88 0.58
C THR A 103 -0.53 8.56 -0.78
N PRO A 104 -1.30 9.46 -1.39
CA PRO A 104 -1.69 9.33 -2.79
C PRO A 104 -0.45 9.23 -3.68
N CYS A 105 -0.49 8.40 -4.72
CA CYS A 105 0.71 8.12 -5.54
C CYS A 105 1.29 9.36 -6.24
N ASP A 106 0.45 10.38 -6.48
CA ASP A 106 0.84 11.64 -7.13
C ASP A 106 1.38 12.69 -6.14
N VAL A 107 1.34 12.38 -4.84
CA VAL A 107 1.83 13.25 -3.77
C VAL A 107 3.17 12.73 -3.27
N LYS A 108 4.16 13.63 -3.17
CA LYS A 108 5.52 13.29 -2.70
C LYS A 108 5.65 13.30 -1.18
N GLU A 109 4.86 14.13 -0.50
CA GLU A 109 4.93 14.29 0.94
C GLU A 109 4.15 13.18 1.63
N ALA A 110 4.81 12.47 2.55
CA ALA A 110 4.21 11.36 3.24
C ALA A 110 3.27 11.84 4.36
N ILE A 111 2.04 11.34 4.37
CA ILE A 111 1.06 11.70 5.39
C ILE A 111 1.10 10.66 6.49
N THR A 112 1.52 11.06 7.70
CA THR A 112 1.50 10.20 8.87
C THR A 112 0.07 9.87 9.28
N VAL A 113 -0.20 8.59 9.51
CA VAL A 113 -1.50 8.08 9.93
C VAL A 113 -1.32 6.96 10.94
N ASP A 114 -2.39 6.63 11.67
CA ASP A 114 -2.41 5.42 12.47
C ASP A 114 -2.20 4.18 11.61
N CYS A 115 -1.44 3.22 12.12
CA CYS A 115 -1.12 2.01 11.35
C CYS A 115 -2.36 1.19 10.97
N SER A 116 -3.42 1.24 11.77
CA SER A 116 -4.72 0.61 11.47
C SER A 116 -5.46 1.25 10.29
N VAL A 117 -5.14 2.50 9.94
CA VAL A 117 -5.68 3.21 8.75
C VAL A 117 -4.88 2.86 7.50
N ALA A 118 -3.58 2.63 7.66
CA ALA A 118 -2.66 2.31 6.58
C ALA A 118 -2.67 0.82 6.19
N PHE A 119 -2.86 -0.08 7.15
CA PHE A 119 -2.74 -1.53 7.02
C PHE A 119 -3.82 -2.29 7.81
N THR A 120 -4.15 -3.49 7.36
CA THR A 120 -4.95 -4.44 8.14
C THR A 120 -4.11 -5.11 9.21
N GLU A 121 -4.76 -5.67 10.24
CA GLU A 121 -4.06 -6.44 11.28
C GLU A 121 -3.25 -7.60 10.71
N LYS A 122 -3.80 -8.29 9.69
CA LYS A 122 -3.09 -9.36 8.98
C LYS A 122 -1.80 -8.85 8.34
N GLN A 123 -1.87 -7.73 7.62
CA GLN A 123 -0.68 -7.14 6.99
C GLN A 123 0.37 -6.70 8.02
N ILE A 124 -0.06 -6.14 9.16
CA ILE A 124 0.84 -5.78 10.25
C ILE A 124 1.50 -7.04 10.83
N SER A 125 0.74 -8.11 11.04
CA SER A 125 1.28 -9.40 11.48
C SER A 125 2.29 -9.96 10.48
N ASP A 126 1.98 -9.92 9.18
CA ASP A 126 2.87 -10.38 8.12
C ASP A 126 4.18 -9.55 8.12
N ILE A 127 4.11 -8.22 8.31
CA ILE A 127 5.30 -7.34 8.41
C ILE A 127 6.17 -7.69 9.63
N LEU A 128 5.56 -8.06 10.75
CA LEU A 128 6.27 -8.34 11.99
C LEU A 128 6.81 -9.78 12.08
N THR A 129 6.44 -10.64 11.15
CA THR A 129 6.96 -12.01 11.09
C THR A 129 8.33 -11.98 10.42
N GLU A 130 9.34 -12.59 11.04
CA GLU A 130 10.65 -12.75 10.42
C GLU A 130 10.55 -13.69 9.20
N ASN A 131 11.15 -13.27 8.08
CA ASN A 131 11.28 -14.10 6.86
C ASN A 131 12.58 -14.88 6.86
#